data_AF-A0A352AG52-F1
#
_entry.id   AF-A0A352AG52-F1
#
_cell.length_a   1.000
_cell.length_b   1.000
_cell.length_c   1.000
_cell.angle_alpha   90.00
_cell.angle_beta   90.00
_cell.angle_gamma   90.00
#
_symmetry.space_group_name_H-M   'P 1'
#
loop_
_entity.id
_entity.type
_entity.pdbx_description
1 polymer ?
#
loop_
_entity_poly.entity_id
_entity_poly.type
_entity_poly.pdbx_seq_one_letter_code
_entity_poly.pdbx_strand_id
1 'polypeptide(L)'
;GFSGWLAIDNQDLAGLDWVYLRKEKIRLAQGEAILDIYWGKVRIDGQEFDIPVYVGVGVTEFLLGRQWLKNRRLVVDFPSRIWLSAVKT
;
A
#
# COMPACT_ATOMS: atom_id res chain seq x y z
N GLY A 1 -3.93 -5.91 11.35
CA GLY A 1 -4.19 -5.00 10.21
C GLY A 1 -2.97 -4.13 9.97
N PHE A 2 -2.62 -3.87 8.71
CA PHE A 2 -1.43 -3.10 8.32
C PHE A 2 -1.64 -1.59 8.51
N SER A 3 -0.66 -0.90 9.11
CA SER A 3 -0.76 0.50 9.53
C SER A 3 -0.07 1.52 8.62
N GLY A 4 0.63 1.07 7.57
CA GLY A 4 1.29 1.93 6.58
C GLY A 4 0.33 2.50 5.53
N TRP A 5 0.87 3.00 4.42
CA TRP A 5 0.09 3.46 3.26
C TRP A 5 -0.19 2.32 2.29
N LEU A 6 0.86 1.64 1.85
CA LEU A 6 0.77 0.52 0.91
C LEU A 6 1.83 -0.52 1.25
N ALA A 7 1.50 -1.82 1.10
CA ALA A 7 2.49 -2.88 0.98
C ALA A 7 2.27 -3.69 -0.30
N ILE A 8 3.35 -4.10 -0.94
CA ILE A 8 3.35 -4.91 -2.17
C ILE A 8 4.34 -6.06 -2.06
N ASP A 9 4.17 -7.07 -2.91
CA ASP A 9 5.17 -8.13 -3.06
C ASP A 9 6.42 -7.60 -3.77
N ASN A 10 7.57 -8.22 -3.51
CA ASN A 10 8.80 -7.82 -4.17
C ASN A 10 8.84 -8.17 -5.66
N GLN A 11 8.04 -9.14 -6.12
CA GLN A 11 7.90 -9.44 -7.55
C GLN A 11 7.29 -8.27 -8.33
N ASP A 12 6.41 -7.48 -7.70
CA ASP A 12 5.73 -6.34 -8.32
C ASP A 12 6.59 -5.07 -8.37
N LEU A 13 7.71 -5.03 -7.64
CA LEU A 13 8.59 -3.87 -7.60
C LEU A 13 9.35 -3.64 -8.92
N ALA A 14 9.65 -4.71 -9.64
CA ALA A 14 10.47 -4.66 -10.84
C ALA A 14 9.82 -3.78 -11.93
N GLY A 15 10.56 -2.76 -12.39
CA GLY A 15 10.09 -1.86 -13.45
C GLY A 15 9.27 -0.65 -12.96
N LEU A 16 9.13 -0.44 -11.65
CA LEU A 16 8.40 0.72 -11.10
C LEU A 16 9.26 1.98 -10.94
N ASP A 17 10.59 1.91 -11.16
CA ASP A 17 11.56 3.00 -10.98
C ASP A 17 11.48 3.70 -9.61
N TRP A 18 10.99 2.99 -8.59
CA TRP A 18 10.86 3.52 -7.23
C TRP A 18 12.20 3.59 -6.53
N VAL A 19 12.39 4.65 -5.74
CA VAL A 19 13.66 4.91 -5.06
C VAL A 19 13.67 4.22 -3.70
N TYR A 20 14.67 3.38 -3.46
CA TYR A 20 14.87 2.76 -2.14
C TYR A 20 15.09 3.83 -1.07
N LEU A 21 14.40 3.70 0.07
CA LEU A 21 14.49 4.64 1.17
C LEU A 21 15.24 4.05 2.37
N ARG A 22 14.75 2.94 2.94
CA ARG A 22 15.33 2.27 4.12
C ARG A 22 14.72 0.89 4.36
N LYS A 23 15.27 0.15 5.31
CA LYS A 23 14.62 -1.02 5.94
C LYS A 23 14.00 -0.63 7.28
N GLU A 24 12.88 -1.26 7.62
CA GLU A 24 12.23 -1.04 8.92
C GLU A 24 11.71 -2.37 9.49
N LYS A 25 11.82 -2.51 10.81
CA LYS A 25 11.26 -3.64 11.54
C LYS A 25 9.79 -3.35 11.86
N ILE A 26 8.89 -4.22 11.43
CA ILE A 26 7.44 -4.05 11.55
C ILE A 26 6.84 -5.26 12.23
N ARG A 27 5.79 -5.03 13.03
CA ARG A 27 4.98 -6.09 13.61
C ARG A 27 3.79 -6.40 12.70
N LEU A 28 3.85 -7.54 12.03
CA LEU A 28 2.76 -8.13 11.26
C LEU A 28 1.93 -9.08 12.14
N ALA A 29 0.82 -9.58 11.60
CA ALA A 29 -0.01 -10.57 12.30
C ALA A 29 0.75 -11.88 12.57
N GLN A 30 1.70 -12.23 11.71
CA GLN A 30 2.51 -13.45 11.80
C GLN A 30 3.76 -13.28 12.68
N GLY A 31 4.02 -12.07 13.21
CA GLY A 31 5.21 -11.78 14.00
C GLY A 31 5.97 -10.54 13.50
N GLU A 32 7.23 -10.45 13.88
CA GLU A 32 8.10 -9.36 13.44
C GLU A 32 8.69 -9.67 12.06
N ALA A 33 8.72 -8.67 11.18
CA ALA A 33 9.32 -8.75 9.85
C ALA A 33 10.21 -7.53 9.61
N ILE A 34 11.24 -7.70 8.78
CA ILE A 34 12.05 -6.60 8.27
C ILE A 34 11.62 -6.40 6.82
N LEU A 35 11.06 -5.24 6.52
CA LEU A 35 10.61 -4.88 5.18
C LEU A 35 11.47 -3.75 4.61
N ASP A 36 11.65 -3.79 3.29
CA ASP A 36 12.18 -2.66 2.54
C ASP A 36 11.10 -1.59 2.38
N ILE A 37 11.50 -0.33 2.39
CA ILE A 37 10.63 0.82 2.13
C ILE A 37 11.18 1.56 0.94
N TYR A 38 10.31 1.85 -0.01
CA TYR A 38 10.60 2.65 -1.20
C TYR A 38 9.75 3.92 -1.20
N TRP A 39 10.26 4.95 -1.86
CA TRP A 39 9.47 6.10 -2.25
C TRP A 39 8.72 5.76 -3.54
N GLY A 40 7.47 5.37 -3.37
CA GLY A 40 6.62 4.90 -4.46
C GLY A 40 5.72 5.98 -5.00
N LYS A 41 5.59 6.01 -6.33
CA LYS A 41 4.59 6.81 -7.03
C LYS A 41 3.37 5.93 -7.33
N VAL A 42 2.22 6.28 -6.76
CA VAL A 42 0.96 5.53 -6.93
C VAL A 42 -0.16 6.43 -7.43
N ARG A 43 -1.12 5.85 -8.14
CA ARG A 43 -2.33 6.54 -8.59
C ARG A 43 -3.56 5.92 -7.96
N ILE A 44 -4.32 6.70 -7.21
CA ILE A 44 -5.57 6.28 -6.56
C ILE A 44 -6.67 7.26 -6.97
N ASP A 45 -7.74 6.73 -7.56
CA ASP A 45 -8.88 7.49 -8.07
C ASP A 45 -8.47 8.68 -8.95
N GLY A 46 -7.51 8.43 -9.85
CA GLY A 46 -6.99 9.44 -10.80
C GLY A 46 -6.00 10.45 -10.20
N GLN A 47 -5.78 10.44 -8.88
CA GLN A 47 -4.80 11.32 -8.22
C GLN A 47 -3.48 10.59 -7.99
N GLU A 48 -2.35 11.25 -8.27
CA GLU A 48 -1.01 10.73 -8.00
C GLU A 48 -0.53 11.10 -6.59
N PHE A 49 0.22 10.18 -5.98
CA PHE A 49 0.83 10.36 -4.67
C PHE A 49 2.24 9.79 -4.66
N ASP A 50 3.14 10.51 -4.02
CA ASP A 50 4.44 10.01 -3.61
C ASP A 50 4.37 9.62 -2.13
N ILE A 51 4.54 8.34 -1.82
CA ILE A 51 4.32 7.77 -0.49
C ILE A 51 5.38 6.74 -0.13
N PRO A 52 5.60 6.44 1.16
CA PRO A 52 6.38 5.28 1.54
C PRO A 52 5.58 4.00 1.27
N VAL A 53 6.15 3.10 0.46
CA VAL A 53 5.60 1.79 0.13
C VAL A 53 6.47 0.71 0.74
N TYR A 54 5.84 -0.21 1.47
CA TYR A 54 6.51 -1.35 2.08
C TYR A 54 6.60 -2.50 1.07
N VAL A 55 7.77 -3.10 0.93
CA VAL A 55 8.03 -4.19 -0.01
C VAL A 55 8.61 -5.37 0.74
N GLY A 56 8.07 -6.56 0.51
CA GLY A 56 8.52 -7.77 1.16
C GLY A 56 8.10 -9.03 0.44
N VAL A 57 8.80 -10.14 0.74
CA VAL A 57 8.45 -11.46 0.22
C VAL A 57 7.22 -12.00 0.96
N GLY A 58 6.23 -12.50 0.22
CA GLY A 58 5.05 -13.13 0.79
C GLY A 58 3.94 -12.14 1.15
N VAL A 59 3.96 -10.95 0.57
CA VAL A 59 2.83 -10.03 0.58
C VAL A 59 1.88 -10.48 -0.54
N THR A 60 0.92 -11.33 -0.20
CA THR A 60 0.12 -12.07 -1.20
C THR A 60 -0.73 -11.18 -2.11
N GLU A 61 -1.01 -9.93 -1.71
CA GLU A 61 -1.84 -8.94 -2.44
C GLU A 61 -1.42 -7.50 -2.09
N PHE A 62 -1.79 -6.52 -2.92
CA PHE A 62 -1.64 -5.09 -2.58
C PHE A 62 -2.41 -4.75 -1.29
N LEU A 63 -1.68 -4.43 -0.22
CA LEU A 63 -2.29 -4.07 1.07
C LEU A 63 -2.46 -2.56 1.17
N LEU A 64 -3.68 -2.07 0.94
CA LEU A 64 -4.05 -0.69 1.24
C LEU A 64 -4.14 -0.51 2.76
N GLY A 65 -3.24 0.30 3.30
CA GLY A 65 -3.18 0.55 4.73
C GLY A 65 -4.12 1.66 5.20
N ARG A 66 -4.35 1.68 6.51
CA ARG A 66 -5.31 2.59 7.16
C ARG A 66 -4.90 4.08 7.10
N GLN A 67 -3.67 4.41 6.68
CA GLN A 67 -3.28 5.82 6.52
C GLN A 67 -4.17 6.57 5.53
N TRP A 68 -4.66 5.89 4.49
CA TRP A 68 -5.61 6.46 3.53
C TRP A 68 -6.92 6.90 4.19
N LEU A 69 -7.34 6.23 5.27
CA LEU A 69 -8.61 6.51 5.93
C LEU A 69 -8.63 7.82 6.72
N LYS A 70 -7.50 8.53 6.81
CA LYS A 70 -7.44 9.84 7.47
C LYS A 70 -8.17 10.92 6.70
N ASN A 71 -8.27 10.79 5.37
CA ASN A 71 -8.84 11.80 4.47
C ASN A 71 -9.62 11.18 3.29
N ARG A 72 -9.84 9.86 3.33
CA ARG A 72 -10.59 9.10 2.33
C ARG A 72 -11.47 8.09 3.01
N ARG A 73 -12.52 7.67 2.30
CA ARG A 73 -13.35 6.54 2.68
C ARG A 73 -13.06 5.36 1.74
N LEU A 74 -12.86 4.18 2.31
CA LEU A 74 -12.89 2.95 1.55
C LEU A 74 -14.35 2.59 1.21
N VAL A 75 -14.63 2.42 -0.08
CA VAL A 75 -15.95 2.08 -0.61
C VAL A 75 -15.87 0.77 -1.37
N VAL A 76 -16.79 -0.14 -1.04
CA VAL A 76 -17.06 -1.40 -1.74
C VAL A 76 -18.56 -1.40 -2.01
N ASP A 77 -18.96 -1.44 -3.28
CA ASP A 77 -20.35 -1.43 -3.71
C ASP A 77 -20.50 -2.30 -4.95
N PHE A 78 -20.87 -3.57 -4.75
CA PHE A 78 -21.04 -4.53 -5.83
C PHE A 78 -22.15 -4.16 -6.82
N PRO A 79 -23.37 -3.74 -6.38
CA PRO A 79 -24.39 -3.23 -7.30
C PRO A 79 -23.88 -2.11 -8.22
N SER A 80 -23.11 -1.17 -7.69
CA SER A 80 -22.52 -0.07 -8.47
C SER A 80 -21.22 -0.44 -9.19
N ARG A 81 -20.78 -1.71 -9.14
CA ARG A 81 -19.52 -2.23 -9.72
C ARG A 81 -18.25 -1.56 -9.18
N ILE A 82 -18.27 -1.16 -7.91
CA ILE A 82 -17.13 -0.63 -7.17
C ILE A 82 -16.53 -1.76 -6.33
N TRP A 83 -15.33 -2.23 -6.71
CA TRP A 83 -14.64 -3.34 -6.03
C TRP A 83 -13.95 -2.90 -4.75
N LEU A 84 -13.01 -1.95 -4.84
CA LEU A 84 -12.35 -1.30 -3.70
C LEU A 84 -11.78 0.04 -4.18
N SER A 85 -12.33 1.16 -3.70
CA SER A 85 -11.90 2.52 -4.05
C SER A 85 -11.74 3.37 -2.79
N ALA A 86 -10.83 4.35 -2.82
CA ALA A 86 -10.53 5.24 -1.69
C ALA A 86 -10.97 6.67 -2.02
N VAL A 87 -12.27 6.92 -1.90
CA VAL A 87 -12.91 8.18 -2.32
C VAL A 87 -12.53 9.33 -1.38
N LYS A 88 -12.18 10.48 -1.95
CA LYS A 88 -11.89 11.72 -1.21
C LYS A 88 -13.14 12.16 -0.43
N THR A 89 -12.98 12.47 0.85
CA THR A 89 -14.04 13.04 1.71
C THR A 89 -14.23 14.53 1.45
#